data_AF-A0A1F3KJS5-F1
#
_entry.id   AF-A0A1F3KJS5-F1
#
_cell.length_a   1.000
_cell.length_b   1.000
_cell.length_c   1.000
_cell.angle_alpha   90.00
_cell.angle_beta   90.00
_cell.angle_gamma   90.00
#
_symmetry.space_group_name_H-M   'P 1'
#
loop_
_entity.id
_entity.type
_entity.pdbx_description
1 polymer ?
#
loop_
_entity_poly.entity_id
_entity_poly.type
_entity_poly.pdbx_seq_one_letter_code
_entity_poly.pdbx_strand_id
1 'polypeptide(L)'
;MFSNHLHISKNLNFSSVQEIIALFTNIDKKISSLHECSSEDFLKLNAHFKNFFKQSKSISGNATTIFDIIAGKDNQSSFQDLNSFHNKLISHLNSSVGKVNQSISTLEKIFMNLELMYLPLKNFKQNLMTLKYLGTSLKINGASVNDETKAEVFETNRKKLEELIIAITSVYPVIDDNLKKLNETVKYSLFKLQKIKDRNTLNIENILNQVHSSIHLLSEKHESTVEQMPRLTVKTTNCSDSIGKIIENLQFQDIIRQKMEHIQKMQKNLVGELETININDKDNTDTIQDEYLIKIRDISGLQAAILLHTNNEYQKAIEIITRKFIEIGEDVSDISEICQQFSGLTHNPGETFFNEIENKLVHALSLVRNYDKANEEFAFEVDTIHIEIEKMSSNFDHVIKIESKLNQLAVSFADYVENDQLSGVRQLISILVSDLQVIKENVKQLFDQTLSLSISLISGESSEVNNNGQQTLTISEDIHAIIGLLENNNANVNKLLNENKEISEQILSEIRNAIKEVKYYDYFEKVIEEIIIELNSIYYKLKTGEEFNYNKADSLKDIEKLYTTHSERAIHHHMVSRDEENMDIFKEVEKIDTNTSEDDSLELF
;
A
#
# COMPACT_ATOMS: atom_id res chain seq x y z
N MET A 1 -28.45 110.45 -21.50
CA MET A 1 -27.35 109.57 -21.07
C MET A 1 -27.93 108.17 -20.99
N PHE A 2 -27.79 107.40 -22.06
CA PHE A 2 -28.41 106.07 -22.20
C PHE A 2 -27.34 104.99 -22.02
N SER A 3 -27.68 104.03 -21.16
CA SER A 3 -27.02 102.73 -21.00
C SER A 3 -26.92 101.99 -22.34
N ASN A 4 -25.76 101.41 -22.62
CA ASN A 4 -25.61 100.38 -23.63
C ASN A 4 -25.20 99.07 -22.94
N HIS A 5 -26.19 98.21 -22.72
CA HIS A 5 -26.02 96.77 -22.76
C HIS A 5 -25.43 96.42 -24.14
N LEU A 6 -24.24 95.80 -24.17
CA LEU A 6 -23.73 95.16 -25.37
C LEU A 6 -23.70 93.65 -25.12
N HIS A 7 -24.61 92.98 -25.82
CA HIS A 7 -24.61 91.55 -26.10
C HIS A 7 -23.21 91.02 -26.42
N ILE A 8 -22.72 90.10 -25.60
CA ILE A 8 -21.80 89.05 -26.02
C ILE A 8 -22.64 87.79 -26.17
N SER A 9 -23.31 87.68 -27.31
CA SER A 9 -23.79 86.41 -27.84
C SER A 9 -23.00 86.11 -29.10
N LYS A 10 -22.69 84.81 -29.30
CA LYS A 10 -21.91 84.20 -30.39
C LYS A 10 -20.44 83.95 -30.09
N ASN A 11 -20.17 82.94 -29.27
CA ASN A 11 -19.31 81.82 -29.68
C ASN A 11 -19.30 80.62 -28.72
N LEU A 12 -20.17 80.57 -27.71
CA LEU A 12 -20.61 79.32 -27.08
C LEU A 12 -21.88 78.83 -27.80
N ASN A 13 -21.76 78.46 -29.07
CA ASN A 13 -22.81 77.66 -29.69
C ASN A 13 -22.74 76.28 -29.04
N PHE A 14 -23.57 76.05 -28.03
CA PHE A 14 -24.03 74.73 -27.66
C PHE A 14 -24.72 74.08 -28.87
N SER A 15 -23.95 73.42 -29.72
CA SER A 15 -24.37 72.19 -30.37
C SER A 15 -24.10 71.08 -29.37
N SER A 16 -25.05 70.45 -28.70
CA SER A 16 -26.37 70.83 -28.21
C SER A 16 -26.49 70.07 -26.88
N VAL A 17 -27.45 70.39 -25.99
CA VAL A 17 -27.78 69.49 -24.87
C VAL A 17 -28.00 68.04 -25.36
N GLN A 18 -28.41 67.86 -26.62
CA GLN A 18 -28.52 66.56 -27.29
C GLN A 18 -27.17 65.87 -27.58
N GLU A 19 -26.05 66.59 -27.76
CA GLU A 19 -24.71 65.99 -27.90
C GLU A 19 -24.21 65.44 -26.56
N ILE A 20 -24.44 66.15 -25.45
CA ILE A 20 -24.09 65.67 -24.10
C ILE A 20 -24.97 64.47 -23.73
N ILE A 21 -26.28 64.53 -24.02
CA ILE A 21 -27.19 63.39 -23.85
C ILE A 21 -26.76 62.21 -24.73
N ALA A 22 -26.35 62.45 -25.99
CA ALA A 22 -25.86 61.39 -26.88
C ALA A 22 -24.56 60.76 -26.36
N LEU A 23 -23.63 61.55 -25.81
CA LEU A 23 -22.39 61.07 -25.19
C LEU A 23 -22.69 60.24 -23.93
N PHE A 24 -23.55 60.73 -23.02
CA PHE A 24 -23.94 59.96 -21.84
C PHE A 24 -24.71 58.69 -22.20
N THR A 25 -25.54 58.71 -23.25
CA THR A 25 -26.22 57.50 -23.77
C THR A 25 -25.23 56.50 -24.37
N ASN A 26 -24.15 56.98 -25.01
CA ASN A 26 -23.07 56.14 -25.52
C ASN A 26 -22.25 55.51 -24.39
N ILE A 27 -21.89 56.31 -23.39
CA ILE A 27 -21.21 55.84 -22.17
C ILE A 27 -22.06 54.80 -21.44
N ASP A 28 -23.38 55.01 -21.29
CA ASP A 28 -24.28 54.04 -20.66
C ASP A 28 -24.33 52.71 -21.43
N LYS A 29 -24.30 52.74 -22.76
CA LYS A 29 -24.20 51.52 -23.59
C LYS A 29 -22.87 50.80 -23.38
N LYS A 30 -21.76 51.54 -23.31
CA LYS A 30 -20.42 50.97 -23.06
C LYS A 30 -20.32 50.38 -21.65
N ILE A 31 -20.85 51.06 -20.62
CA ILE A 31 -20.95 50.54 -19.26
C ILE A 31 -21.82 49.28 -19.21
N SER A 32 -22.92 49.24 -19.95
CA SER A 32 -23.77 48.04 -20.04
C SER A 32 -23.02 46.86 -20.68
N SER A 33 -22.24 47.10 -21.75
CA SER A 33 -21.40 46.05 -22.36
C SER A 33 -20.25 45.60 -21.46
N LEU A 34 -19.66 46.50 -20.67
CA LEU A 34 -18.67 46.16 -19.65
C LEU A 34 -19.27 45.27 -18.57
N HIS A 35 -20.48 45.60 -18.11
CA HIS A 35 -21.21 44.80 -17.13
C HIS A 35 -21.52 43.39 -17.66
N GLU A 36 -21.98 43.27 -18.91
CA GLU A 36 -22.21 41.97 -19.54
C GLU A 36 -20.92 41.14 -19.66
N CYS A 37 -19.81 41.75 -20.10
CA CYS A 37 -18.53 41.06 -20.24
C CYS A 37 -17.95 40.62 -18.89
N SER A 38 -17.96 41.52 -17.89
CA SER A 38 -17.55 41.23 -16.51
C SER A 38 -18.38 40.08 -15.92
N SER A 39 -19.71 40.14 -16.08
CA SER A 39 -20.59 39.09 -15.59
C SER A 39 -20.34 37.76 -16.30
N GLU A 40 -20.03 37.75 -17.59
CA GLU A 40 -19.72 36.53 -18.35
C GLU A 40 -18.39 35.91 -17.87
N ASP A 41 -17.35 36.72 -17.69
CA ASP A 41 -16.04 36.26 -17.22
C ASP A 41 -16.09 35.72 -15.79
N PHE A 42 -16.76 36.42 -14.86
CA PHE A 42 -16.95 35.92 -13.49
C PHE A 42 -17.81 34.64 -13.43
N LEU A 43 -18.86 34.53 -14.26
CA LEU A 43 -19.65 33.30 -14.33
C LEU A 43 -18.82 32.11 -14.80
N LYS A 44 -17.95 32.32 -15.81
CA LYS A 44 -17.00 31.29 -16.28
C LYS A 44 -15.98 30.94 -15.21
N LEU A 45 -15.34 31.92 -14.59
CA LEU A 45 -14.38 31.72 -13.52
C LEU A 45 -15.01 30.97 -12.33
N ASN A 46 -16.24 31.28 -11.97
CA ASN A 46 -16.98 30.58 -10.92
C ASN A 46 -17.32 29.13 -11.32
N ALA A 47 -17.67 28.88 -12.58
CA ALA A 47 -17.89 27.53 -13.09
C ALA A 47 -16.60 26.69 -13.04
N HIS A 48 -15.48 27.24 -13.49
CA HIS A 48 -14.16 26.62 -13.39
C HIS A 48 -13.73 26.39 -11.93
N PHE A 49 -13.93 27.40 -11.07
CA PHE A 49 -13.67 27.30 -9.64
C PHE A 49 -14.42 26.13 -9.00
N LYS A 50 -15.73 26.01 -9.24
CA LYS A 50 -16.54 24.90 -8.71
C LYS A 50 -16.02 23.54 -9.18
N ASN A 51 -15.55 23.46 -10.43
CA ASN A 51 -14.96 22.23 -10.95
C ASN A 51 -13.63 21.89 -10.26
N PHE A 52 -12.70 22.85 -10.19
CA PHE A 52 -11.39 22.68 -9.53
C PHE A 52 -11.54 22.38 -8.05
N PHE A 53 -12.49 23.01 -7.37
CA PHE A 53 -12.83 22.70 -5.98
C PHE A 53 -13.24 21.24 -5.81
N LYS A 54 -14.16 20.76 -6.66
CA LYS A 54 -14.62 19.37 -6.62
C LYS A 54 -13.48 18.39 -6.88
N GLN A 55 -12.67 18.68 -7.89
CA GLN A 55 -11.54 17.83 -8.29
C GLN A 55 -10.42 17.81 -7.24
N SER A 56 -10.03 18.97 -6.69
CA SER A 56 -9.07 19.08 -5.59
C SER A 56 -9.53 18.33 -4.34
N LYS A 57 -10.80 18.48 -3.96
CA LYS A 57 -11.38 17.73 -2.83
C LYS A 57 -11.36 16.22 -3.07
N SER A 58 -11.58 15.79 -4.31
CA SER A 58 -11.46 14.38 -4.69
C SER A 58 -10.04 13.87 -4.51
N ILE A 59 -9.03 14.60 -4.99
CA ILE A 59 -7.62 14.22 -4.85
C ILE A 59 -7.19 14.18 -3.39
N SER A 60 -7.56 15.18 -2.59
CA SER A 60 -7.24 15.17 -1.16
C SER A 60 -7.94 14.03 -0.42
N GLY A 61 -9.18 13.68 -0.82
CA GLY A 61 -9.89 12.53 -0.28
C GLY A 61 -9.18 11.21 -0.62
N ASN A 62 -8.80 11.05 -1.89
CA ASN A 62 -8.02 9.90 -2.38
C ASN A 62 -6.65 9.80 -1.70
N ALA A 63 -5.97 10.91 -1.45
CA ALA A 63 -4.70 10.92 -0.72
C ALA A 63 -4.87 10.44 0.73
N THR A 64 -5.97 10.82 1.37
CA THR A 64 -6.29 10.37 2.74
C THR A 64 -6.60 8.87 2.76
N THR A 65 -7.36 8.36 1.78
CA THR A 65 -7.66 6.92 1.71
C THR A 65 -6.43 6.09 1.36
N ILE A 66 -5.55 6.55 0.46
CA ILE A 66 -4.25 5.90 0.19
C ILE A 66 -3.42 5.86 1.47
N PHE A 67 -3.37 6.96 2.22
CA PHE A 67 -2.71 6.99 3.52
C PHE A 67 -3.32 5.99 4.50
N ASP A 68 -4.64 5.92 4.63
CA ASP A 68 -5.31 4.98 5.53
C ASP A 68 -5.06 3.50 5.14
N ILE A 69 -4.93 3.20 3.85
CA ILE A 69 -4.59 1.84 3.39
C ILE A 69 -3.13 1.48 3.74
N ILE A 70 -2.20 2.43 3.66
CA ILE A 70 -0.76 2.17 3.88
C ILE A 70 -0.35 2.35 5.36
N ALA A 71 -0.95 3.29 6.06
CA ALA A 71 -0.58 3.66 7.43
C ALA A 71 -1.72 3.54 8.44
N GLY A 72 -2.94 3.26 7.99
CA GLY A 72 -4.08 3.08 8.87
C GLY A 72 -4.15 1.70 9.53
N LYS A 73 -5.26 1.49 10.24
CA LYS A 73 -5.48 0.32 11.10
C LYS A 73 -5.47 -1.01 10.33
N ASP A 74 -5.91 -1.00 9.07
CA ASP A 74 -6.00 -2.21 8.24
C ASP A 74 -4.60 -2.74 7.86
N ASN A 75 -3.61 -1.85 7.73
CA ASN A 75 -2.23 -2.28 7.53
C ASN A 75 -1.57 -2.72 8.84
N GLN A 76 -1.97 -2.14 9.98
CA GLN A 76 -1.52 -2.63 11.29
C GLN A 76 -2.04 -4.04 11.61
N SER A 77 -3.27 -4.38 11.23
CA SER A 77 -3.75 -5.76 11.36
C SER A 77 -2.97 -6.69 10.44
N SER A 78 -2.73 -6.30 9.19
CA SER A 78 -1.90 -7.08 8.26
C SER A 78 -0.47 -7.29 8.79
N PHE A 79 0.10 -6.30 9.47
CA PHE A 79 1.40 -6.38 10.16
C PHE A 79 1.38 -7.34 11.35
N GLN A 80 0.30 -7.32 12.14
CA GLN A 80 0.11 -8.26 13.25
C GLN A 80 -0.10 -9.68 12.74
N ASP A 81 -0.84 -9.85 11.65
CA ASP A 81 -1.09 -11.15 11.02
C ASP A 81 0.22 -11.73 10.49
N LEU A 82 1.01 -10.95 9.74
CA LEU A 82 2.33 -11.36 9.26
C LEU A 82 3.31 -11.70 10.41
N ASN A 83 3.33 -10.92 11.50
CA ASN A 83 4.18 -11.23 12.65
C ASN A 83 3.71 -12.48 13.41
N SER A 84 2.40 -12.64 13.59
CA SER A 84 1.83 -13.83 14.22
C SER A 84 2.18 -15.07 13.39
N PHE A 85 2.08 -14.95 12.06
CA PHE A 85 2.45 -15.97 11.10
C PHE A 85 3.94 -16.31 11.16
N HIS A 86 4.80 -15.29 11.19
CA HIS A 86 6.25 -15.48 11.35
C HIS A 86 6.59 -16.23 12.64
N ASN A 87 5.96 -15.88 13.76
CA ASN A 87 6.16 -16.56 15.05
C ASN A 87 5.65 -18.01 15.03
N LYS A 88 4.50 -18.27 14.40
CA LYS A 88 3.98 -19.63 14.19
C LYS A 88 4.99 -20.48 13.38
N LEU A 89 5.56 -19.91 12.31
CA LEU A 89 6.58 -20.57 11.49
C LEU A 89 7.85 -20.90 12.28
N ILE A 90 8.34 -19.99 13.13
CA ILE A 90 9.51 -20.24 13.99
C ILE A 90 9.24 -21.41 14.95
N SER A 91 8.06 -21.41 15.59
CA SER A 91 7.66 -22.49 16.49
C SER A 91 7.59 -23.84 15.75
N HIS A 92 7.01 -23.84 14.56
CA HIS A 92 6.93 -25.00 13.70
C HIS A 92 8.32 -25.52 13.27
N LEU A 93 9.23 -24.62 12.87
CA LEU A 93 10.61 -24.95 12.53
C LEU A 93 11.30 -25.68 13.68
N ASN A 94 11.27 -25.09 14.88
CA ASN A 94 11.98 -25.62 16.03
C ASN A 94 11.44 -26.99 16.45
N SER A 95 10.12 -27.17 16.39
CA SER A 95 9.47 -28.45 16.65
C SER A 95 9.88 -29.51 15.61
N SER A 96 9.77 -29.19 14.31
CA SER A 96 10.08 -30.11 13.22
C SER A 96 11.54 -30.53 13.20
N VAL A 97 12.48 -29.58 13.33
CA VAL A 97 13.92 -29.88 13.37
C VAL A 97 14.28 -30.76 14.58
N GLY A 98 13.67 -30.50 15.75
CA GLY A 98 13.85 -31.34 16.93
C GLY A 98 13.42 -32.79 16.71
N LYS A 99 12.27 -32.99 16.07
CA LYS A 99 11.70 -34.31 15.78
C LYS A 99 12.49 -35.08 14.73
N VAL A 100 12.85 -34.44 13.62
CA VAL A 100 13.69 -35.04 12.58
C VAL A 100 15.04 -35.51 13.15
N ASN A 101 15.65 -34.73 14.05
CA ASN A 101 16.88 -35.13 14.76
C ASN A 101 16.66 -36.36 15.65
N GLN A 102 15.52 -36.44 16.34
CA GLN A 102 15.17 -37.60 17.16
C GLN A 102 14.97 -38.86 16.31
N SER A 103 14.32 -38.73 15.15
CA SER A 103 14.13 -39.82 14.17
C SER A 103 15.46 -40.32 13.61
N ILE A 104 16.37 -39.41 13.22
CA ILE A 104 17.73 -39.76 12.77
C ILE A 104 18.50 -40.47 13.89
N SER A 105 18.49 -39.95 15.13
CA SER A 105 19.16 -40.59 16.26
C SER A 105 18.62 -41.99 16.58
N THR A 106 17.31 -42.21 16.37
CA THR A 106 16.69 -43.53 16.54
C THR A 106 17.15 -44.50 15.46
N LEU A 107 17.29 -44.04 14.21
CA LEU A 107 17.84 -44.85 13.13
C LEU A 107 19.33 -45.16 13.31
N GLU A 108 20.12 -44.24 13.86
CA GLU A 108 21.51 -44.50 14.24
C GLU A 108 21.61 -45.61 15.29
N LYS A 109 20.71 -45.63 16.27
CA LYS A 109 20.62 -46.74 17.26
C LYS A 109 20.24 -48.06 16.61
N ILE A 110 19.30 -48.05 15.66
CA ILE A 110 18.94 -49.23 14.87
C ILE A 110 20.17 -49.74 14.10
N PHE A 111 20.89 -48.85 13.42
CA PHE A 111 22.11 -49.17 12.69
C PHE A 111 23.16 -49.81 13.61
N MET A 112 23.43 -49.21 14.78
CA MET A 112 24.36 -49.75 15.77
C MET A 112 23.94 -51.14 16.26
N ASN A 113 22.65 -51.36 16.53
CA ASN A 113 22.15 -52.68 16.95
C ASN A 113 22.38 -53.74 15.87
N LEU A 114 22.15 -53.39 14.59
CA LEU A 114 22.41 -54.30 13.47
C LEU A 114 23.91 -54.62 13.34
N GLU A 115 24.80 -53.64 13.52
CA GLU A 115 26.24 -53.88 13.54
C GLU A 115 26.66 -54.83 14.68
N LEU A 116 26.09 -54.66 15.86
CA LEU A 116 26.35 -55.50 17.03
C LEU A 116 25.88 -56.95 16.85
N MET A 117 24.95 -57.24 15.93
CA MET A 117 24.49 -58.61 15.64
C MET A 117 25.48 -59.46 14.82
N TYR A 118 26.40 -58.85 14.07
CA TYR A 118 27.30 -59.60 13.18
C TYR A 118 28.24 -60.55 13.93
N LEU A 119 28.84 -60.08 15.03
CA LEU A 119 29.81 -60.89 15.79
C LEU A 119 29.13 -62.10 16.47
N PRO A 120 28.02 -61.93 17.20
CA PRO A 120 27.24 -63.05 17.72
C PRO A 120 26.82 -64.05 16.63
N LEU A 121 26.32 -63.59 15.48
CA LEU A 121 25.94 -64.48 14.39
C LEU A 121 27.14 -65.26 13.81
N LYS A 122 28.29 -64.60 13.65
CA LYS A 122 29.52 -65.28 13.21
C LYS A 122 29.95 -66.37 14.20
N ASN A 123 29.85 -66.10 15.50
CA ASN A 123 30.13 -67.08 16.55
C ASN A 123 29.09 -68.22 16.53
N PHE A 124 27.82 -67.91 16.28
CA PHE A 124 26.75 -68.92 16.10
C PHE A 124 27.10 -69.89 14.97
N LYS A 125 27.51 -69.38 13.80
CA LYS A 125 27.98 -70.20 12.67
C LYS A 125 29.18 -71.06 13.03
N GLN A 126 30.16 -70.51 13.74
CA GLN A 126 31.35 -71.26 14.15
C GLN A 126 30.97 -72.42 15.07
N ASN A 127 30.11 -72.18 16.07
CA ASN A 127 29.65 -73.20 17.00
C ASN A 127 28.83 -74.30 16.29
N LEU A 128 27.98 -73.93 15.33
CA LEU A 128 27.26 -74.90 14.49
C LEU A 128 28.21 -75.77 13.65
N MET A 129 29.25 -75.19 13.06
CA MET A 129 30.24 -75.94 12.28
C MET A 129 31.03 -76.90 13.16
N THR A 130 31.38 -76.49 14.38
CA THR A 130 31.99 -77.37 15.38
C THR A 130 31.04 -78.50 15.78
N LEU A 131 29.75 -78.21 16.00
CA LEU A 131 28.73 -79.21 16.30
C LEU A 131 28.53 -80.20 15.15
N LYS A 132 28.59 -79.74 13.89
CA LYS A 132 28.56 -80.59 12.69
C LYS A 132 29.76 -81.54 12.63
N TYR A 133 30.95 -81.04 12.91
CA TYR A 133 32.16 -81.86 12.98
C TYR A 133 32.06 -82.91 14.09
N LEU A 134 31.57 -82.52 15.27
CA LEU A 134 31.33 -83.45 16.38
C LEU A 134 30.27 -84.50 16.03
N GLY A 135 29.16 -84.13 15.39
CA GLY A 135 28.16 -85.09 14.91
C GLY A 135 28.74 -86.11 13.93
N THR A 136 29.65 -85.67 13.06
CA THR A 136 30.38 -86.57 12.13
C THR A 136 31.37 -87.47 12.88
N SER A 137 32.05 -86.96 13.89
CA SER A 137 32.95 -87.75 14.74
C SER A 137 32.19 -88.79 15.58
N LEU A 138 31.01 -88.43 16.08
CA LEU A 138 30.10 -89.35 16.76
C LEU A 138 29.62 -90.48 15.85
N LYS A 139 29.42 -90.22 14.55
CA LYS A 139 29.12 -91.28 13.56
C LYS A 139 30.23 -92.32 13.45
N ILE A 140 31.49 -91.92 13.62
CA ILE A 140 32.65 -92.82 13.55
C ILE A 140 32.77 -93.66 14.83
N ASN A 141 32.52 -93.05 16.00
CA ASN A 141 32.69 -93.69 17.31
C ASN A 141 31.43 -94.39 17.86
N GLY A 142 30.24 -94.04 17.37
CA GLY A 142 28.96 -94.64 17.76
C GLY A 142 28.76 -96.08 17.27
N ALA A 143 29.57 -96.52 16.30
CA ALA A 143 29.65 -97.91 15.86
C ALA A 143 30.18 -98.88 16.94
N SER A 144 30.57 -98.36 18.11
CA SER A 144 31.16 -99.11 19.24
C SER A 144 30.17 -99.34 20.40
N VAL A 145 28.88 -99.00 20.25
CA VAL A 145 27.87 -99.21 21.29
C VAL A 145 27.42 -100.67 21.31
N ASN A 146 27.71 -101.39 22.39
CA ASN A 146 27.49 -102.84 22.52
C ASN A 146 26.03 -103.28 22.80
N ASP A 147 25.10 -102.34 22.99
CA ASP A 147 23.67 -102.59 23.30
C ASP A 147 22.79 -102.15 22.12
N GLU A 148 22.13 -103.10 21.44
CA GLU A 148 21.35 -102.87 20.22
C GLU A 148 20.22 -101.84 20.41
N THR A 149 19.55 -101.83 21.57
CA THR A 149 18.44 -100.90 21.84
C THR A 149 18.93 -99.47 22.08
N LYS A 150 20.08 -99.33 22.78
CA LYS A 150 20.73 -98.03 22.97
C LYS A 150 21.38 -97.52 21.69
N ALA A 151 21.89 -98.41 20.84
CA ALA A 151 22.45 -98.08 19.54
C ALA A 151 21.39 -97.51 18.58
N GLU A 152 20.19 -98.08 18.55
CA GLU A 152 19.09 -97.60 17.69
C GLU A 152 18.60 -96.19 18.09
N VAL A 153 18.45 -95.94 19.40
CA VAL A 153 18.07 -94.61 19.92
C VAL A 153 19.18 -93.58 19.69
N PHE A 154 20.45 -93.96 19.88
CA PHE A 154 21.60 -93.12 19.60
C PHE A 154 21.67 -92.72 18.13
N GLU A 155 21.50 -93.68 17.21
CA GLU A 155 21.46 -93.41 15.77
C GLU A 155 20.26 -92.54 15.36
N THR A 156 19.11 -92.71 16.01
CA THR A 156 17.92 -91.87 15.79
C THR A 156 18.16 -90.42 16.21
N ASN A 157 18.75 -90.20 17.39
CA ASN A 157 19.10 -88.86 17.86
C ASN A 157 20.23 -88.24 17.03
N ARG A 158 21.18 -89.04 16.52
CA ARG A 158 22.23 -88.59 15.60
C ARG A 158 21.66 -88.10 14.28
N LYS A 159 20.75 -88.86 13.67
CA LYS A 159 20.07 -88.44 12.43
C LYS A 159 19.29 -87.15 12.64
N LYS A 160 18.56 -87.03 13.75
CA LYS A 160 17.86 -85.78 14.12
C LYS A 160 18.83 -84.61 14.35
N LEU A 161 20.00 -84.84 14.95
CA LEU A 161 21.06 -83.81 15.07
C LEU A 161 21.52 -83.34 13.69
N GLU A 162 21.81 -84.28 12.78
CA GLU A 162 22.25 -83.97 11.42
C GLU A 162 21.17 -83.19 10.66
N GLU A 163 19.90 -83.59 10.76
CA GLU A 163 18.75 -82.89 10.15
C GLU A 163 18.59 -81.46 10.68
N LEU A 164 18.70 -81.27 12.00
CA LEU A 164 18.63 -79.93 12.61
C LEU A 164 19.81 -79.06 12.21
N ILE A 165 21.04 -79.60 12.21
CA ILE A 165 22.23 -78.88 11.75
C ILE A 165 22.08 -78.47 10.28
N ILE A 166 21.59 -79.36 9.41
CA ILE A 166 21.32 -79.04 8.01
C ILE A 166 20.28 -77.92 7.90
N ALA A 167 19.18 -78.00 8.67
CA ALA A 167 18.13 -76.99 8.69
C ALA A 167 18.63 -75.61 9.18
N ILE A 168 19.48 -75.55 10.20
CA ILE A 168 20.07 -74.26 10.63
C ILE A 168 21.09 -73.76 9.60
N THR A 169 21.89 -74.66 9.03
CA THR A 169 22.92 -74.31 8.05
C THR A 169 22.32 -73.76 6.74
N SER A 170 21.08 -74.12 6.39
CA SER A 170 20.38 -73.57 5.23
C SER A 170 19.72 -72.21 5.50
N VAL A 171 19.29 -71.94 6.74
CA VAL A 171 18.65 -70.67 7.13
C VAL A 171 19.69 -69.58 7.43
N TYR A 172 20.86 -69.95 7.97
CA TYR A 172 21.90 -68.98 8.34
C TYR A 172 22.34 -68.05 7.20
N PRO A 173 22.61 -68.52 5.96
CA PRO A 173 22.96 -67.64 4.85
C PRO A 173 21.87 -66.62 4.50
N VAL A 174 20.60 -66.98 4.69
CA VAL A 174 19.45 -66.09 4.45
C VAL A 174 19.44 -64.96 5.48
N ILE A 175 19.71 -65.25 6.75
CA ILE A 175 19.81 -64.23 7.81
C ILE A 175 21.03 -63.32 7.60
N ASP A 176 22.19 -63.89 7.25
CA ASP A 176 23.40 -63.10 6.98
C ASP A 176 23.21 -62.15 5.78
N ASP A 177 22.57 -62.63 4.71
CA ASP A 177 22.24 -61.82 3.53
C ASP A 177 21.19 -60.74 3.83
N ASN A 178 20.13 -61.09 4.57
CA ASN A 178 19.11 -60.13 4.98
C ASN A 178 19.65 -59.09 5.96
N LEU A 179 20.54 -59.47 6.88
CA LEU A 179 21.21 -58.53 7.79
C LEU A 179 22.05 -57.52 7.00
N LYS A 180 22.83 -58.00 6.02
CA LYS A 180 23.63 -57.13 5.13
C LYS A 180 22.76 -56.18 4.34
N LYS A 181 21.71 -56.70 3.70
CA LYS A 181 20.75 -55.87 2.95
C LYS A 181 20.09 -54.83 3.84
N LEU A 182 19.59 -55.23 5.01
CA LEU A 182 18.97 -54.32 5.97
C LEU A 182 19.96 -53.25 6.44
N ASN A 183 21.20 -53.62 6.73
CA ASN A 183 22.24 -52.68 7.15
C ASN A 183 22.59 -51.68 6.03
N GLU A 184 22.70 -52.14 4.79
CA GLU A 184 22.90 -51.28 3.62
C GLU A 184 21.71 -50.35 3.39
N THR A 185 20.48 -50.86 3.52
CA THR A 185 19.25 -50.07 3.43
C THR A 185 19.22 -49.00 4.51
N VAL A 186 19.39 -49.35 5.79
CA VAL A 186 19.39 -48.38 6.91
C VAL A 186 20.46 -47.32 6.71
N LYS A 187 21.66 -47.70 6.27
CA LYS A 187 22.75 -46.75 5.99
C LYS A 187 22.41 -45.80 4.83
N TYR A 188 21.85 -46.32 3.74
CA TYR A 188 21.40 -45.51 2.62
C TYR A 188 20.27 -44.56 3.02
N SER A 189 19.28 -45.07 3.75
CA SER A 189 18.16 -44.29 4.28
C SER A 189 18.64 -43.19 5.23
N LEU A 190 19.57 -43.47 6.14
CA LEU A 190 20.17 -42.47 7.02
C LEU A 190 20.78 -41.30 6.24
N PHE A 191 21.57 -41.60 5.19
CA PHE A 191 22.15 -40.58 4.33
C PHE A 191 21.08 -39.77 3.59
N LYS A 192 20.04 -40.43 3.10
CA LYS A 192 18.91 -39.78 2.41
C LYS A 192 18.12 -38.88 3.37
N LEU A 193 17.83 -39.34 4.58
CA LEU A 193 17.09 -38.60 5.61
C LEU A 193 17.87 -37.38 6.11
N GLN A 194 19.20 -37.49 6.24
CA GLN A 194 20.06 -36.33 6.52
C GLN A 194 19.97 -35.27 5.42
N LYS A 195 19.99 -35.67 4.14
CA LYS A 195 19.78 -34.73 3.03
C LYS A 195 18.39 -34.08 3.04
N ILE A 196 17.35 -34.84 3.36
CA ILE A 196 15.98 -34.34 3.48
C ILE A 196 15.92 -33.30 4.62
N LYS A 197 16.52 -33.59 5.77
CA LYS A 197 16.64 -32.66 6.90
C LYS A 197 17.31 -31.36 6.48
N ASP A 198 18.47 -31.42 5.83
CA ASP A 198 19.23 -30.22 5.43
C ASP A 198 18.42 -29.38 4.44
N ARG A 199 17.78 -30.03 3.45
CA ARG A 199 16.89 -29.36 2.49
C ARG A 199 15.70 -28.68 3.18
N ASN A 200 15.07 -29.36 4.14
CA ASN A 200 13.91 -28.81 4.86
C ASN A 200 14.30 -27.65 5.76
N THR A 201 15.44 -27.75 6.45
CA THR A 201 15.96 -26.66 7.27
C THR A 201 16.19 -25.41 6.42
N LEU A 202 16.86 -25.55 5.27
CA LEU A 202 17.06 -24.46 4.32
C LEU A 202 15.75 -23.89 3.76
N ASN A 203 14.78 -24.75 3.42
CA ASN A 203 13.48 -24.29 2.92
C ASN A 203 12.76 -23.43 3.97
N ILE A 204 12.74 -23.85 5.23
CA ILE A 204 12.07 -23.09 6.29
C ILE A 204 12.83 -21.80 6.61
N GLU A 205 14.16 -21.82 6.67
CA GLU A 205 14.97 -20.60 6.82
C GLU A 205 14.68 -19.59 5.70
N ASN A 206 14.58 -20.07 4.46
CA ASN A 206 14.20 -19.22 3.33
C ASN A 206 12.79 -18.67 3.47
N ILE A 207 11.80 -19.47 3.89
CA ILE A 207 10.44 -19.00 4.17
C ILE A 207 10.47 -17.89 5.23
N LEU A 208 11.17 -18.12 6.35
CA LEU A 208 11.31 -17.13 7.42
C LEU A 208 11.93 -15.83 6.92
N ASN A 209 12.98 -15.92 6.10
CA ASN A 209 13.63 -14.76 5.50
C ASN A 209 12.72 -13.99 4.55
N GLN A 210 11.91 -14.68 3.74
CA GLN A 210 10.93 -14.03 2.86
C GLN A 210 9.87 -13.27 3.66
N VAL A 211 9.28 -13.93 4.67
CA VAL A 211 8.26 -13.33 5.54
C VAL A 211 8.85 -12.15 6.33
N HIS A 212 10.05 -12.31 6.88
CA HIS A 212 10.72 -11.24 7.62
C HIS A 212 11.05 -10.04 6.73
N SER A 213 11.54 -10.28 5.51
CA SER A 213 11.80 -9.22 4.53
C SER A 213 10.51 -8.49 4.14
N SER A 214 9.39 -9.22 4.02
CA SER A 214 8.07 -8.63 3.78
C SER A 214 7.60 -7.76 4.95
N ILE A 215 7.78 -8.21 6.19
CA ILE A 215 7.48 -7.42 7.39
C ILE A 215 8.34 -6.15 7.44
N HIS A 216 9.64 -6.26 7.17
CA HIS A 216 10.55 -5.12 7.15
C HIS A 216 10.13 -4.10 6.09
N LEU A 217 9.87 -4.55 4.85
CA LEU A 217 9.43 -3.67 3.77
C LEU A 217 8.12 -2.95 4.10
N LEU A 218 7.17 -3.67 4.72
CA LEU A 218 5.91 -3.08 5.18
C LEU A 218 6.12 -2.03 6.28
N SER A 219 7.00 -2.32 7.24
CA SER A 219 7.35 -1.39 8.33
C SER A 219 8.03 -0.13 7.81
N GLU A 220 9.00 -0.29 6.91
CA GLU A 220 9.75 0.82 6.31
C GLU A 220 8.83 1.74 5.52
N LYS A 221 7.89 1.18 4.75
CA LYS A 221 6.90 1.96 4.01
C LYS A 221 5.89 2.64 4.93
N HIS A 222 5.44 1.96 5.98
CA HIS A 222 4.60 2.56 7.00
C HIS A 222 5.26 3.80 7.62
N GLU A 223 6.50 3.67 8.09
CA GLU A 223 7.25 4.75 8.72
C GLU A 223 7.49 5.91 7.75
N SER A 224 7.92 5.61 6.52
CA SER A 224 8.12 6.62 5.47
C SER A 224 6.83 7.38 5.13
N THR A 225 5.69 6.69 5.05
CA THR A 225 4.39 7.33 4.80
C THR A 225 3.96 8.21 5.98
N VAL A 226 4.20 7.79 7.21
CA VAL A 226 3.93 8.59 8.42
C VAL A 226 4.79 9.86 8.45
N GLU A 227 6.07 9.78 8.09
CA GLU A 227 6.97 10.94 8.02
C GLU A 227 6.54 11.99 6.98
N GLN A 228 5.96 11.54 5.86
CA GLN A 228 5.51 12.43 4.80
C GLN A 228 4.09 13.00 5.01
N MET A 229 3.32 12.46 5.96
CA MET A 229 1.94 12.90 6.26
C MET A 229 1.79 14.38 6.62
N PRO A 230 2.70 15.00 7.41
CA PRO A 230 2.63 16.43 7.67
C PRO A 230 2.73 17.26 6.39
N ARG A 231 3.56 16.82 5.43
CA ARG A 231 3.73 17.50 4.14
C ARG A 231 2.45 17.44 3.30
N LEU A 232 1.79 16.29 3.28
CA LEU A 232 0.47 16.13 2.66
C LEU A 232 -0.57 17.05 3.31
N THR A 233 -0.62 17.07 4.64
CA THR A 233 -1.58 17.89 5.40
C THR A 233 -1.41 19.38 5.10
N VAL A 234 -0.17 19.88 5.09
CA VAL A 234 0.13 21.28 4.75
C VAL A 234 -0.37 21.63 3.34
N LYS A 235 -0.14 20.75 2.35
CA LYS A 235 -0.56 20.98 0.96
C LYS A 235 -2.09 20.98 0.82
N THR A 236 -2.79 20.08 1.52
CA THR A 236 -4.25 20.08 1.58
C THR A 236 -4.80 21.35 2.23
N THR A 237 -4.18 21.82 3.31
CA THR A 237 -4.58 23.07 3.98
C THR A 237 -4.35 24.28 3.07
N ASN A 238 -3.18 24.39 2.42
CA ASN A 238 -2.89 25.46 1.46
C ASN A 238 -3.92 25.51 0.33
N CYS A 239 -4.31 24.35 -0.19
CA CYS A 239 -5.35 24.28 -1.21
C CYS A 239 -6.69 24.84 -0.69
N SER A 240 -7.07 24.46 0.55
CA SER A 240 -8.29 24.95 1.20
C SER A 240 -8.25 26.47 1.45
N ASP A 241 -7.11 27.01 1.84
CA ASP A 241 -6.90 28.45 2.05
C ASP A 241 -6.97 29.21 0.72
N SER A 242 -6.38 28.66 -0.34
CA SER A 242 -6.45 29.22 -1.69
C SER A 242 -7.89 29.23 -2.23
N ILE A 243 -8.65 28.18 -1.93
CA ILE A 243 -10.09 28.12 -2.23
C ILE A 243 -10.84 29.24 -1.48
N GLY A 244 -10.58 29.44 -0.19
CA GLY A 244 -11.21 30.50 0.61
C GLY A 244 -10.99 31.89 0.00
N LYS A 245 -9.75 32.20 -0.38
CA LYS A 245 -9.39 33.48 -1.02
C LYS A 245 -10.04 33.67 -2.39
N ILE A 246 -10.23 32.61 -3.17
CA ILE A 246 -10.96 32.73 -4.45
C ILE A 246 -12.43 33.04 -4.20
N ILE A 247 -13.07 32.44 -3.19
CA ILE A 247 -14.47 32.75 -2.84
C ILE A 247 -14.62 34.22 -2.46
N GLU A 248 -13.74 34.74 -1.60
CA GLU A 248 -13.69 36.17 -1.24
C GLU A 248 -13.56 37.05 -2.49
N ASN A 249 -12.65 36.70 -3.42
CA ASN A 249 -12.42 37.51 -4.60
C ASN A 249 -13.51 37.39 -5.68
N LEU A 250 -14.25 36.28 -5.73
CA LEU A 250 -15.42 36.13 -6.61
C LEU A 250 -16.59 37.02 -6.16
N GLN A 251 -16.65 37.42 -4.88
CA GLN A 251 -17.68 38.34 -4.36
C GLN A 251 -17.50 39.78 -4.88
N PHE A 252 -16.32 40.16 -5.38
CA PHE A 252 -16.12 41.46 -6.03
C PHE A 252 -17.01 41.65 -7.26
N GLN A 253 -17.53 40.59 -7.87
CA GLN A 253 -18.54 40.70 -8.92
C GLN A 253 -19.76 41.53 -8.47
N ASP A 254 -20.23 41.33 -7.24
CA ASP A 254 -21.38 42.06 -6.71
C ASP A 254 -21.04 43.53 -6.42
N ILE A 255 -19.83 43.80 -5.92
CA ILE A 255 -19.32 45.16 -5.70
C ILE A 255 -19.22 45.92 -7.03
N ILE A 256 -18.68 45.27 -8.07
CA ILE A 256 -18.50 45.88 -9.39
C ILE A 256 -19.86 46.13 -10.07
N ARG A 257 -20.81 45.21 -9.92
CA ARG A 257 -22.20 45.45 -10.35
C ARG A 257 -22.78 46.69 -9.66
N GLN A 258 -22.68 46.78 -8.33
CA GLN A 258 -23.21 47.92 -7.58
C GLN A 258 -22.61 49.27 -8.03
N LYS A 259 -21.28 49.35 -8.14
CA LYS A 259 -20.59 50.57 -8.59
C LYS A 259 -21.01 51.00 -10.00
N MET A 260 -21.16 50.05 -10.93
CA MET A 260 -21.64 50.32 -12.30
C MET A 260 -23.11 50.76 -12.32
N GLU A 261 -23.97 50.13 -11.52
CA GLU A 261 -25.39 50.53 -11.37
C GLU A 261 -25.52 51.95 -10.78
N HIS A 262 -24.67 52.32 -9.82
CA HIS A 262 -24.63 53.67 -9.26
C HIS A 262 -24.22 54.71 -10.31
N ILE A 263 -23.20 54.42 -11.12
CA ILE A 263 -22.77 55.29 -12.22
C ILE A 263 -23.91 55.49 -13.21
N GLN A 264 -24.58 54.41 -13.65
CA GLN A 264 -25.73 54.49 -14.56
C GLN A 264 -26.92 55.25 -13.94
N LYS A 265 -27.18 55.08 -12.64
CA LYS A 265 -28.27 55.79 -11.94
C LYS A 265 -27.98 57.28 -11.82
N MET A 266 -26.73 57.65 -11.50
CA MET A 266 -26.29 59.05 -11.52
C MET A 266 -26.44 59.65 -12.92
N GLN A 267 -26.04 58.91 -13.96
CA GLN A 267 -26.12 59.37 -15.35
C GLN A 267 -27.56 59.57 -15.83
N LYS A 268 -28.46 58.62 -15.51
CA LYS A 268 -29.89 58.73 -15.81
C LYS A 268 -30.56 59.89 -15.07
N ASN A 269 -30.19 60.12 -13.81
CA ASN A 269 -30.70 61.26 -13.05
C ASN A 269 -30.25 62.58 -13.69
N LEU A 270 -28.98 62.68 -14.12
CA LEU A 270 -28.47 63.86 -14.82
C LEU A 270 -29.15 64.09 -16.17
N VAL A 271 -29.34 63.04 -16.97
CA VAL A 271 -30.05 63.13 -18.25
C VAL A 271 -31.51 63.54 -18.04
N GLY A 272 -32.19 62.99 -17.04
CA GLY A 272 -33.56 63.38 -16.68
C GLY A 272 -33.68 64.83 -16.21
N GLU A 273 -32.75 65.30 -15.38
CA GLU A 273 -32.66 66.71 -14.98
C GLU A 273 -32.45 67.62 -16.21
N LEU A 274 -31.54 67.26 -17.12
CA LEU A 274 -31.29 67.98 -18.37
C LEU A 274 -32.51 68.03 -19.32
N GLU A 275 -33.27 66.94 -19.41
CA GLU A 275 -34.48 66.87 -20.23
C GLU A 275 -35.61 67.77 -19.68
N THR A 276 -35.75 67.87 -18.36
CA THR A 276 -36.77 68.74 -17.73
C THR A 276 -36.50 70.24 -17.90
N ILE A 277 -35.22 70.64 -17.93
CA ILE A 277 -34.80 72.04 -18.14
C ILE A 277 -35.05 72.48 -19.59
N ASN A 278 -34.90 71.57 -20.55
CA ASN A 278 -35.15 71.84 -21.97
C ASN A 278 -36.65 72.08 -22.29
N ILE A 279 -37.56 71.69 -21.39
CA ILE A 279 -39.01 71.77 -21.60
C ILE A 279 -39.62 73.05 -20.99
N ASN A 280 -39.04 73.63 -19.93
CA ASN A 280 -39.80 74.55 -19.06
C ASN A 280 -39.47 76.04 -19.08
N ASP A 281 -38.34 76.55 -19.58
CA ASP A 281 -38.09 77.99 -19.51
C ASP A 281 -37.25 78.56 -20.67
N LYS A 282 -37.90 79.39 -21.51
CA LYS A 282 -37.24 80.18 -22.57
C LYS A 282 -36.82 81.59 -22.12
N ASP A 283 -37.12 81.99 -20.89
CA ASP A 283 -37.00 83.40 -20.46
C ASP A 283 -35.99 83.67 -19.31
N ASN A 284 -35.21 82.68 -18.85
CA ASN A 284 -34.13 82.86 -17.84
C ASN A 284 -32.94 81.88 -18.04
N THR A 285 -32.49 81.71 -19.28
CA THR A 285 -31.69 80.56 -19.72
C THR A 285 -30.21 80.57 -19.33
N ASP A 286 -29.56 81.72 -19.17
CA ASP A 286 -28.09 81.75 -19.21
C ASP A 286 -27.44 81.32 -17.87
N THR A 287 -27.90 81.80 -16.72
CA THR A 287 -27.30 81.47 -15.40
C THR A 287 -27.66 80.06 -14.89
N ILE A 288 -28.82 79.53 -15.25
CA ILE A 288 -29.26 78.18 -14.83
C ILE A 288 -28.58 77.11 -15.70
N GLN A 289 -28.33 77.39 -16.99
CA GLN A 289 -27.54 76.50 -17.84
C GLN A 289 -26.10 76.39 -17.34
N ASP A 290 -25.46 77.50 -16.96
CA ASP A 290 -24.07 77.51 -16.49
C ASP A 290 -23.87 76.68 -15.20
N GLU A 291 -24.79 76.76 -14.23
CA GLU A 291 -24.71 76.00 -12.97
C GLU A 291 -24.87 74.48 -13.18
N TYR A 292 -25.75 74.06 -14.09
CA TYR A 292 -25.92 72.64 -14.44
C TYR A 292 -24.74 72.07 -15.23
N LEU A 293 -24.09 72.89 -16.06
CA LEU A 293 -22.88 72.49 -16.79
C LEU A 293 -21.70 72.25 -15.84
N ILE A 294 -21.56 73.05 -14.79
CA ILE A 294 -20.57 72.83 -13.73
C ILE A 294 -20.89 71.55 -12.94
N LYS A 295 -22.16 71.29 -12.63
CA LYS A 295 -22.61 70.04 -11.98
C LYS A 295 -22.28 68.81 -12.84
N ILE A 296 -22.50 68.87 -14.15
CA ILE A 296 -22.18 67.79 -15.10
C ILE A 296 -20.67 67.55 -15.19
N ARG A 297 -19.87 68.63 -15.21
CA ARG A 297 -18.40 68.56 -15.18
C ARG A 297 -17.93 67.78 -13.95
N ASP A 298 -18.39 68.17 -12.77
CA ASP A 298 -17.94 67.57 -11.50
C ASP A 298 -18.38 66.11 -11.37
N ILE A 299 -19.60 65.77 -11.82
CA ILE A 299 -20.08 64.39 -11.81
C ILE A 299 -19.34 63.53 -12.83
N SER A 300 -19.01 64.06 -14.01
CA SER A 300 -18.23 63.33 -15.02
C SER A 300 -16.82 62.99 -14.53
N GLY A 301 -16.17 63.92 -13.82
CA GLY A 301 -14.87 63.68 -13.20
C GLY A 301 -14.94 62.66 -12.07
N LEU A 302 -15.99 62.72 -11.25
CA LEU A 302 -16.23 61.76 -10.17
C LEU A 302 -16.54 60.35 -10.70
N GLN A 303 -17.39 60.23 -11.72
CA GLN A 303 -17.70 58.96 -12.38
C GLN A 303 -16.45 58.36 -13.04
N ALA A 304 -15.59 59.18 -13.67
CA ALA A 304 -14.33 58.72 -14.23
C ALA A 304 -13.39 58.17 -13.15
N ALA A 305 -13.30 58.83 -11.98
CA ALA A 305 -12.49 58.37 -10.86
C ALA A 305 -13.03 57.06 -10.25
N ILE A 306 -14.34 56.94 -10.06
CA ILE A 306 -14.99 55.72 -9.57
C ILE A 306 -14.78 54.55 -10.55
N LEU A 307 -14.93 54.79 -11.86
CA LEU A 307 -14.67 53.78 -12.91
C LEU A 307 -13.21 53.32 -12.93
N LEU A 308 -12.26 54.25 -12.81
CA LEU A 308 -10.84 53.92 -12.78
C LEU A 308 -10.47 53.07 -11.55
N HIS A 309 -10.97 53.45 -10.37
CA HIS A 309 -10.76 52.67 -9.15
C HIS A 309 -11.41 51.28 -9.24
N THR A 310 -12.66 51.21 -9.72
CA THR A 310 -13.38 49.94 -9.92
C THR A 310 -12.63 49.03 -10.90
N ASN A 311 -12.02 49.60 -11.95
CA ASN A 311 -11.19 48.85 -12.88
C ASN A 311 -9.94 48.28 -12.19
N ASN A 312 -9.23 49.08 -11.39
CA ASN A 312 -8.04 48.62 -10.66
C ASN A 312 -8.39 47.50 -9.65
N GLU A 313 -9.50 47.63 -8.92
CA GLU A 313 -9.99 46.57 -8.02
C GLU A 313 -10.36 45.30 -8.78
N TYR A 314 -10.98 45.43 -9.96
CA TYR A 314 -11.25 44.28 -10.83
C TYR A 314 -9.95 43.58 -11.24
N GLN A 315 -8.95 44.34 -11.74
CA GLN A 315 -7.66 43.78 -12.18
C GLN A 315 -7.02 42.97 -11.06
N LYS A 316 -6.94 43.57 -9.86
CA LYS A 316 -6.40 42.92 -8.67
C LYS A 316 -7.17 41.65 -8.31
N ALA A 317 -8.50 41.66 -8.33
CA ALA A 317 -9.30 40.48 -8.03
C ALA A 317 -9.04 39.33 -9.01
N ILE A 318 -8.98 39.61 -10.32
CA ILE A 318 -8.64 38.59 -11.33
C ILE A 318 -7.21 38.08 -11.15
N GLU A 319 -6.22 38.95 -10.94
CA GLU A 319 -4.84 38.53 -10.71
C GLU A 319 -4.71 37.60 -9.49
N ILE A 320 -5.41 37.93 -8.40
CA ILE A 320 -5.47 37.08 -7.20
C ILE A 320 -6.10 35.73 -7.54
N ILE A 321 -7.26 35.72 -8.21
CA ILE A 321 -7.95 34.48 -8.61
C ILE A 321 -7.06 33.61 -9.50
N THR A 322 -6.43 34.20 -10.52
CA THR A 322 -5.52 33.49 -11.44
C THR A 322 -4.33 32.89 -10.71
N ARG A 323 -3.66 33.68 -9.86
CA ARG A 323 -2.54 33.19 -9.06
C ARG A 323 -2.96 32.03 -8.15
N LYS A 324 -4.12 32.14 -7.50
CA LYS A 324 -4.64 31.10 -6.61
C LYS A 324 -5.06 29.84 -7.35
N PHE A 325 -5.56 29.94 -8.59
CA PHE A 325 -5.77 28.75 -9.42
C PHE A 325 -4.46 28.03 -9.73
N ILE A 326 -3.40 28.77 -10.10
CA ILE A 326 -2.08 28.17 -10.37
C ILE A 326 -1.56 27.47 -9.12
N GLU A 327 -1.62 28.11 -7.95
CA GLU A 327 -1.24 27.51 -6.67
C GLU A 327 -2.02 26.21 -6.38
N ILE A 328 -3.33 26.17 -6.64
CA ILE A 328 -4.15 24.95 -6.50
C ILE A 328 -3.65 23.85 -7.45
N GLY A 329 -3.35 24.18 -8.70
CA GLY A 329 -2.83 23.20 -9.67
C GLY A 329 -1.49 22.61 -9.25
N GLU A 330 -0.58 23.45 -8.74
CA GLU A 330 0.72 23.01 -8.22
C GLU A 330 0.56 22.15 -6.96
N ASP A 331 -0.25 22.58 -5.99
CA ASP A 331 -0.48 21.82 -4.76
C ASP A 331 -1.14 20.47 -5.04
N VAL A 332 -2.08 20.41 -5.99
CA VAL A 332 -2.71 19.16 -6.42
C VAL A 332 -1.72 18.21 -7.10
N SER A 333 -0.84 18.74 -7.94
CA SER A 333 0.24 17.97 -8.57
C SER A 333 1.20 17.41 -7.54
N ASP A 334 1.60 18.23 -6.56
CA ASP A 334 2.46 17.82 -5.45
C ASP A 334 1.79 16.73 -4.61
N ILE A 335 0.49 16.85 -4.31
CA ILE A 335 -0.27 15.82 -3.59
C ILE A 335 -0.25 14.51 -4.39
N SER A 336 -0.46 14.56 -5.70
CA SER A 336 -0.43 13.38 -6.57
C SER A 336 0.94 12.71 -6.58
N GLU A 337 2.02 13.50 -6.62
CA GLU A 337 3.40 13.00 -6.54
C GLU A 337 3.71 12.34 -5.18
N ILE A 338 3.31 12.98 -4.07
CA ILE A 338 3.45 12.41 -2.72
C ILE A 338 2.71 11.07 -2.63
N CYS A 339 1.48 10.97 -3.16
CA CYS A 339 0.74 9.70 -3.21
C CYS A 339 1.49 8.62 -4.00
N GLN A 340 2.13 8.97 -5.12
CA GLN A 340 2.93 8.01 -5.90
C GLN A 340 4.17 7.54 -5.13
N GLN A 341 4.80 8.42 -4.35
CA GLN A 341 5.94 8.07 -3.50
C GLN A 341 5.53 7.07 -2.40
N PHE A 342 4.35 7.21 -1.80
CA PHE A 342 3.84 6.25 -0.80
C PHE A 342 3.73 4.83 -1.35
N SER A 343 3.29 4.70 -2.59
CA SER A 343 3.11 3.41 -3.25
C SER A 343 4.43 2.71 -3.62
N GLY A 344 5.54 3.45 -3.59
CA GLY A 344 6.87 2.91 -3.88
C GLY A 344 7.10 2.58 -5.35
N LEU A 345 6.51 3.34 -6.28
CA LEU A 345 6.78 3.24 -7.72
C LEU A 345 8.23 3.61 -8.02
N THR A 346 9.18 2.71 -7.73
CA THR A 346 10.59 3.06 -7.77
C THR A 346 11.25 2.89 -9.13
N HIS A 347 10.69 2.25 -10.16
CA HIS A 347 11.28 2.27 -11.52
C HIS A 347 10.32 1.81 -12.65
N ASN A 348 9.27 1.04 -12.35
CA ASN A 348 8.25 0.61 -13.32
C ASN A 348 6.88 1.23 -12.99
N PRO A 349 6.20 1.91 -13.94
CA PRO A 349 4.83 2.37 -13.74
C PRO A 349 3.89 1.17 -13.57
N GLY A 350 3.32 1.02 -12.37
CA GLY A 350 2.31 0.00 -12.03
C GLY A 350 2.73 -1.05 -10.99
N GLU A 351 3.99 -1.06 -10.54
CA GLU A 351 4.44 -1.96 -9.48
C GLU A 351 4.53 -1.23 -8.14
N THR A 352 3.68 -1.63 -7.19
CA THR A 352 3.69 -1.11 -5.81
C THR A 352 4.52 -2.02 -4.91
N PHE A 353 4.87 -1.56 -3.71
CA PHE A 353 5.53 -2.41 -2.71
C PHE A 353 4.67 -3.63 -2.32
N PHE A 354 3.34 -3.57 -2.46
CA PHE A 354 2.45 -4.70 -2.22
C PHE A 354 2.74 -5.87 -3.17
N ASN A 355 3.02 -5.60 -4.45
CA ASN A 355 3.40 -6.62 -5.43
C ASN A 355 4.71 -7.31 -5.04
N GLU A 356 5.67 -6.55 -4.49
CA GLU A 356 6.93 -7.12 -4.04
C GLU A 356 6.72 -8.09 -2.86
N ILE A 357 5.88 -7.67 -1.89
CA ILE A 357 5.52 -8.52 -0.75
C ILE A 357 4.76 -9.77 -1.23
N GLU A 358 3.80 -9.60 -2.15
CA GLU A 358 3.03 -10.69 -2.75
C GLU A 358 3.95 -11.72 -3.40
N ASN A 359 4.89 -11.29 -4.26
CA ASN A 359 5.85 -12.17 -4.91
C ASN A 359 6.70 -12.96 -3.90
N LYS A 360 7.14 -12.32 -2.81
CA LYS A 360 7.88 -12.98 -1.72
C LYS A 360 7.02 -14.04 -1.01
N LEU A 361 5.74 -13.75 -0.77
CA LEU A 361 4.80 -14.67 -0.14
C LEU A 361 4.40 -15.83 -1.05
N VAL A 362 4.21 -15.58 -2.35
CA VAL A 362 4.00 -16.64 -3.36
C VAL A 362 5.21 -17.56 -3.44
N HIS A 363 6.42 -17.01 -3.41
CA HIS A 363 7.64 -17.81 -3.32
C HIS A 363 7.69 -18.63 -2.02
N ALA A 364 7.32 -18.05 -0.88
CA ALA A 364 7.20 -18.76 0.39
C ALA A 364 6.20 -19.94 0.30
N LEU A 365 5.03 -19.76 -0.33
CA LEU A 365 4.07 -20.85 -0.59
C LEU A 365 4.68 -22.00 -1.39
N SER A 366 5.51 -21.70 -2.40
CA SER A 366 6.19 -22.74 -3.18
C SER A 366 7.17 -23.55 -2.34
N LEU A 367 7.88 -22.90 -1.41
CA LEU A 367 8.80 -23.55 -0.47
C LEU A 367 8.05 -24.39 0.56
N VAL A 368 6.90 -23.92 1.03
CA VAL A 368 6.01 -24.66 1.93
C VAL A 368 5.55 -25.98 1.29
N ARG A 369 5.13 -25.95 0.03
CA ARG A 369 4.80 -27.19 -0.72
C ARG A 369 5.99 -28.14 -0.88
N ASN A 370 7.19 -27.60 -1.04
CA ASN A 370 8.39 -28.42 -1.13
C ASN A 370 8.75 -29.07 0.22
N TYR A 371 8.47 -28.38 1.32
CA TYR A 371 8.61 -28.92 2.67
C TYR A 371 7.65 -30.10 2.92
N ASP A 372 6.38 -30.00 2.53
CA ASP A 372 5.42 -31.11 2.66
C ASP A 372 5.86 -32.36 1.90
N LYS A 373 6.23 -32.20 0.62
CA LYS A 373 6.73 -33.31 -0.20
C LYS A 373 7.95 -33.98 0.42
N ALA A 374 8.84 -33.19 1.01
CA ALA A 374 10.01 -33.71 1.68
C ALA A 374 9.65 -34.49 2.95
N ASN A 375 8.59 -34.09 3.66
CA ASN A 375 8.08 -34.82 4.82
C ASN A 375 7.40 -36.15 4.42
N GLU A 376 6.67 -36.18 3.30
CA GLU A 376 6.16 -37.43 2.72
C GLU A 376 7.30 -38.38 2.30
N GLU A 377 8.34 -37.85 1.66
CA GLU A 377 9.55 -38.60 1.31
C GLU A 377 10.27 -39.15 2.56
N PHE A 378 10.28 -38.41 3.66
CA PHE A 378 10.85 -38.82 4.94
C PHE A 378 10.07 -40.02 5.52
N ALA A 379 8.74 -39.89 5.60
CA ALA A 379 7.87 -40.93 6.14
C ALA A 379 7.91 -42.23 5.32
N PHE A 380 7.95 -42.13 3.99
CA PHE A 380 8.10 -43.29 3.11
C PHE A 380 9.40 -44.08 3.37
N GLU A 381 10.50 -43.37 3.62
CA GLU A 381 11.79 -44.01 3.89
C GLU A 381 11.80 -44.70 5.26
N VAL A 382 11.18 -44.08 6.28
CA VAL A 382 10.99 -44.68 7.61
C VAL A 382 10.15 -45.97 7.52
N ASP A 383 9.07 -45.94 6.74
CA ASP A 383 8.21 -47.12 6.51
C ASP A 383 8.96 -48.26 5.82
N THR A 384 9.76 -47.93 4.80
CA THR A 384 10.60 -48.89 4.08
C THR A 384 11.56 -49.63 5.04
N ILE A 385 12.20 -48.91 5.96
CA ILE A 385 13.11 -49.51 6.95
C ILE A 385 12.35 -50.48 7.87
N HIS A 386 11.18 -50.10 8.35
CA HIS A 386 10.38 -50.95 9.24
C HIS A 386 9.92 -52.23 8.56
N ILE A 387 9.44 -52.15 7.31
CA ILE A 387 9.01 -53.32 6.53
C ILE A 387 10.18 -54.32 6.40
N GLU A 388 11.40 -53.84 6.15
CA GLU A 388 12.59 -54.70 6.09
C GLU A 388 12.96 -55.30 7.45
N ILE A 389 12.80 -54.55 8.55
CA ILE A 389 12.97 -55.08 9.91
C ILE A 389 11.93 -56.15 10.23
N GLU A 390 10.66 -55.95 9.86
CA GLU A 390 9.58 -56.90 10.09
C GLU A 390 9.80 -58.22 9.32
N LYS A 391 10.21 -58.13 8.05
CA LYS A 391 10.62 -59.31 7.25
C LYS A 391 11.74 -60.10 7.94
N MET A 392 12.69 -59.41 8.57
CA MET A 392 13.78 -60.05 9.29
C MET A 392 13.31 -60.77 10.58
N SER A 393 12.26 -60.28 11.24
CA SER A 393 11.68 -60.90 12.45
C SER A 393 11.20 -62.32 12.18
N SER A 394 10.49 -62.52 11.07
CA SER A 394 10.02 -63.86 10.66
C SER A 394 11.16 -64.86 10.50
N ASN A 395 12.30 -64.43 9.94
CA ASN A 395 13.48 -65.28 9.76
C ASN A 395 14.14 -65.65 11.10
N PHE A 396 14.18 -64.73 12.06
CA PHE A 396 14.69 -65.02 13.40
C PHE A 396 13.80 -65.99 14.18
N ASP A 397 12.48 -65.88 14.05
CA ASP A 397 11.54 -66.84 14.65
C ASP A 397 11.77 -68.27 14.15
N HIS A 398 12.13 -68.44 12.88
CA HIS A 398 12.50 -69.74 12.33
C HIS A 398 13.77 -70.30 12.98
N VAL A 399 14.81 -69.49 13.20
CA VAL A 399 16.04 -69.94 13.89
C VAL A 399 15.79 -70.28 15.35
N ILE A 400 14.99 -69.48 16.06
CA ILE A 400 14.61 -69.74 17.45
C ILE A 400 13.88 -71.09 17.58
N LYS A 401 13.00 -71.43 16.63
CA LYS A 401 12.28 -72.71 16.62
C LYS A 401 13.21 -73.91 16.35
N ILE A 402 14.25 -73.75 15.52
CA ILE A 402 15.18 -74.85 15.24
C ILE A 402 16.19 -75.02 16.38
N GLU A 403 16.65 -73.92 16.99
CA GLU A 403 17.54 -73.96 18.15
C GLU A 403 16.89 -74.59 19.39
N SER A 404 15.61 -74.31 19.66
CA SER A 404 14.91 -74.95 20.79
C SER A 404 14.82 -76.48 20.63
N LYS A 405 14.69 -76.99 19.40
CA LYS A 405 14.77 -78.42 19.09
C LYS A 405 16.19 -78.97 19.26
N LEU A 406 17.21 -78.18 18.91
CA LEU A 406 18.62 -78.54 19.11
C LEU A 406 18.93 -78.69 20.61
N ASN A 407 18.44 -77.79 21.46
CA ASN A 407 18.62 -77.87 22.91
C ASN A 407 17.95 -79.11 23.51
N GLN A 408 16.71 -79.41 23.11
CA GLN A 408 16.01 -80.63 23.56
C GLN A 408 16.78 -81.90 23.20
N LEU A 409 17.37 -81.89 22.01
CA LEU A 409 18.15 -83.01 21.49
C LEU A 409 19.54 -83.14 22.15
N ALA A 410 20.17 -82.02 22.50
CA ALA A 410 21.41 -82.04 23.28
C ALA A 410 21.20 -82.60 24.69
N VAL A 411 20.09 -82.25 25.33
CA VAL A 411 19.70 -82.81 26.64
C VAL A 411 19.45 -84.31 26.51
N SER A 412 18.75 -84.77 25.47
CA SER A 412 18.54 -86.21 25.28
C SER A 412 19.85 -86.96 25.05
N PHE A 413 20.83 -86.39 24.31
CA PHE A 413 22.17 -87.00 24.21
C PHE A 413 22.91 -87.09 25.56
N ALA A 414 22.65 -86.18 26.49
CA ALA A 414 23.27 -86.20 27.81
C ALA A 414 22.81 -87.40 28.66
N ASP A 415 21.58 -87.90 28.44
CA ASP A 415 21.00 -88.97 29.24
C ASP A 415 21.43 -90.39 28.80
N TYR A 416 21.92 -90.58 27.57
CA TYR A 416 22.22 -91.90 27.00
C TYR A 416 23.70 -92.33 27.02
N VAL A 417 24.63 -91.42 27.34
CA VAL A 417 26.09 -91.68 27.29
C VAL A 417 26.65 -91.89 28.70
N GLU A 418 26.59 -93.14 29.19
CA GLU A 418 27.24 -93.59 30.45
C GLU A 418 28.68 -94.12 30.25
N ASN A 419 29.17 -94.24 29.00
CA ASN A 419 30.49 -94.79 28.70
C ASN A 419 31.62 -93.74 28.85
N ASP A 420 32.65 -94.06 29.63
CA ASP A 420 33.82 -93.23 29.94
C ASP A 420 34.55 -92.66 28.70
N GLN A 421 34.53 -93.36 27.57
CA GLN A 421 35.20 -92.96 26.31
C GLN A 421 34.50 -91.82 25.55
N LEU A 422 33.21 -91.56 25.81
CA LEU A 422 32.42 -90.53 25.12
C LEU A 422 32.08 -89.33 26.02
N SER A 423 32.56 -89.35 27.27
CA SER A 423 32.36 -88.30 28.29
C SER A 423 32.85 -86.92 27.84
N GLY A 424 34.04 -86.85 27.21
CA GLY A 424 34.61 -85.60 26.69
C GLY A 424 33.83 -85.01 25.51
N VAL A 425 33.30 -85.85 24.62
CA VAL A 425 32.47 -85.41 23.49
C VAL A 425 31.11 -84.91 23.97
N ARG A 426 30.53 -85.56 24.99
CA ARG A 426 29.30 -85.09 25.66
C ARG A 426 29.49 -83.71 26.29
N GLN A 427 30.59 -83.50 27.02
CA GLN A 427 30.90 -82.20 27.63
C GLN A 427 31.05 -81.11 26.56
N LEU A 428 31.75 -81.39 25.47
CA LEU A 428 31.91 -80.46 24.35
C LEU A 428 30.58 -80.11 23.67
N ILE A 429 29.70 -81.09 23.43
CA ILE A 429 28.36 -80.83 22.87
C ILE A 429 27.52 -79.98 23.83
N SER A 430 27.55 -80.28 25.13
CA SER A 430 26.82 -79.50 26.14
C SER A 430 27.31 -78.05 26.22
N ILE A 431 28.63 -77.82 26.15
CA ILE A 431 29.22 -76.47 26.15
C ILE A 431 28.79 -75.71 24.89
N LEU A 432 28.93 -76.31 23.70
CA LEU A 432 28.57 -75.67 22.44
C LEU A 432 27.08 -75.31 22.35
N VAL A 433 26.22 -76.18 22.88
CA VAL A 433 24.77 -75.95 22.92
C VAL A 433 24.44 -74.81 23.89
N SER A 434 25.09 -74.78 25.06
CA SER A 434 24.98 -73.66 26.01
C SER A 434 25.45 -72.34 25.39
N ASP A 435 26.56 -72.35 24.66
CA ASP A 435 27.09 -71.16 23.98
C ASP A 435 26.14 -70.68 22.86
N LEU A 436 25.56 -71.62 22.09
CA LEU A 436 24.55 -71.30 21.08
C LEU A 436 23.31 -70.66 21.70
N GLN A 437 22.89 -71.11 22.88
CA GLN A 437 21.76 -70.53 23.61
C GLN A 437 22.08 -69.09 24.05
N VAL A 438 23.24 -68.84 24.64
CA VAL A 438 23.66 -67.48 25.04
C VAL A 438 23.73 -66.53 23.84
N ILE A 439 24.33 -66.99 22.74
CA ILE A 439 24.44 -66.20 21.51
C ILE A 439 23.04 -65.87 20.95
N LYS A 440 22.14 -66.83 20.92
CA LYS A 440 20.75 -66.64 20.49
C LYS A 440 20.04 -65.59 21.34
N GLU A 441 20.08 -65.70 22.67
CA GLU A 441 19.39 -64.75 23.55
C GLU A 441 19.94 -63.33 23.37
N ASN A 442 21.25 -63.18 23.18
CA ASN A 442 21.88 -61.89 22.87
C ASN A 442 21.40 -61.31 21.53
N VAL A 443 21.38 -62.11 20.46
CA VAL A 443 20.91 -61.67 19.14
C VAL A 443 19.42 -61.31 19.17
N LYS A 444 18.62 -62.13 19.86
CA LYS A 444 17.19 -61.88 20.04
C LYS A 444 16.94 -60.59 20.79
N GLN A 445 17.64 -60.35 21.90
CA GLN A 445 17.50 -59.12 22.68
C GLN A 445 17.83 -57.87 21.83
N LEU A 446 18.93 -57.90 21.07
CA LEU A 446 19.28 -56.81 20.16
C LEU A 446 18.21 -56.62 19.08
N PHE A 447 17.63 -57.71 18.57
CA PHE A 447 16.63 -57.65 17.52
C PHE A 447 15.29 -57.12 18.03
N ASP A 448 14.84 -57.56 19.20
CA ASP A 448 13.64 -57.05 19.87
C ASP A 448 13.78 -55.55 20.18
N GLN A 449 14.98 -55.11 20.58
CA GLN A 449 15.30 -53.68 20.71
C GLN A 449 15.20 -52.95 19.36
N THR A 450 15.78 -53.48 18.28
CA THR A 450 15.65 -52.89 16.94
C THR A 450 14.20 -52.79 16.46
N LEU A 451 13.40 -53.84 16.70
CA LEU A 451 11.98 -53.88 16.35
C LEU A 451 11.17 -52.86 17.17
N SER A 452 11.39 -52.77 18.49
CA SER A 452 10.72 -51.76 19.31
C SER A 452 11.06 -50.34 18.90
N LEU A 453 12.33 -50.06 18.55
CA LEU A 453 12.76 -48.77 18.04
C LEU A 453 12.09 -48.44 16.70
N SER A 454 11.97 -49.41 15.78
CA SER A 454 11.32 -49.17 14.48
C SER A 454 9.82 -48.93 14.61
N ILE A 455 9.13 -49.65 15.50
CA ILE A 455 7.72 -49.42 15.83
C ILE A 455 7.54 -48.01 16.41
N SER A 456 8.41 -47.61 17.36
CA SER A 456 8.35 -46.27 17.96
C SER A 456 8.54 -45.18 16.91
N LEU A 457 9.46 -45.38 15.97
CA LEU A 457 9.76 -44.45 14.88
C LEU A 457 8.56 -44.27 13.95
N ILE A 458 7.92 -45.35 13.50
CA ILE A 458 6.72 -45.28 12.65
C ILE A 458 5.54 -44.65 13.37
N SER A 459 5.32 -45.02 14.64
CA SER A 459 4.20 -44.47 15.40
C SER A 459 4.35 -42.96 15.62
N GLY A 460 5.59 -42.49 15.82
CA GLY A 460 5.92 -41.07 15.84
C GLY A 460 5.64 -40.42 14.48
N GLU A 461 6.23 -40.97 13.42
CA GLU A 461 6.16 -40.38 12.07
C GLU A 461 4.74 -40.32 11.51
N SER A 462 3.94 -41.38 11.66
CA SER A 462 2.54 -41.41 11.19
C SER A 462 1.65 -40.37 11.90
N SER A 463 1.90 -40.12 13.19
CA SER A 463 1.22 -39.05 13.92
C SER A 463 1.69 -37.66 13.46
N GLU A 464 2.94 -37.54 13.02
CA GLU A 464 3.55 -36.30 12.60
C GLU A 464 3.20 -35.90 11.18
N VAL A 465 3.12 -36.83 10.23
CA VAL A 465 2.65 -36.54 8.87
C VAL A 465 1.26 -35.92 8.89
N ASN A 466 0.37 -36.43 9.75
CA ASN A 466 -0.98 -35.86 9.90
C ASN A 466 -0.97 -34.47 10.55
N ASN A 467 -0.18 -34.28 11.63
CA ASN A 467 -0.10 -32.98 12.31
C ASN A 467 0.61 -31.92 11.46
N ASN A 468 1.72 -32.27 10.82
CA ASN A 468 2.46 -31.39 9.91
C ASN A 468 1.62 -31.06 8.68
N GLY A 469 0.90 -32.02 8.09
CA GLY A 469 0.00 -31.75 6.97
C GLY A 469 -1.10 -30.73 7.34
N GLN A 470 -1.70 -30.84 8.53
CA GLN A 470 -2.65 -29.85 9.02
C GLN A 470 -2.00 -28.48 9.28
N GLN A 471 -0.82 -28.46 9.91
CA GLN A 471 -0.10 -27.21 10.19
C GLN A 471 0.35 -26.51 8.91
N THR A 472 0.81 -27.27 7.91
CA THR A 472 1.19 -26.70 6.61
C THR A 472 -0.02 -26.18 5.85
N LEU A 473 -1.17 -26.87 5.92
CA LEU A 473 -2.43 -26.36 5.36
C LEU A 473 -2.81 -25.02 6.01
N THR A 474 -2.77 -24.93 7.34
CA THR A 474 -3.03 -23.66 8.05
C THR A 474 -2.03 -22.57 7.65
N ILE A 475 -0.74 -22.91 7.53
CA ILE A 475 0.31 -21.98 7.07
C ILE A 475 0.00 -21.48 5.65
N SER A 476 -0.42 -22.36 4.75
CA SER A 476 -0.78 -22.01 3.37
C SER A 476 -2.03 -21.13 3.34
N GLU A 477 -3.06 -21.44 4.13
CA GLU A 477 -4.28 -20.65 4.26
C GLU A 477 -3.99 -19.24 4.80
N ASP A 478 -3.16 -19.14 5.84
CA ASP A 478 -2.71 -17.87 6.43
C ASP A 478 -2.00 -16.99 5.36
N ILE A 479 -1.08 -17.58 4.58
CA ILE A 479 -0.40 -16.83 3.49
C ILE A 479 -1.39 -16.40 2.40
N HIS A 480 -2.32 -17.26 1.98
CA HIS A 480 -3.31 -16.90 0.96
C HIS A 480 -4.22 -15.77 1.43
N ALA A 481 -4.63 -15.79 2.70
CA ALA A 481 -5.44 -14.72 3.28
C ALA A 481 -4.69 -13.38 3.27
N ILE A 482 -3.41 -13.38 3.65
CA ILE A 482 -2.58 -12.17 3.61
C ILE A 482 -2.38 -11.69 2.18
N ILE A 483 -2.10 -12.59 1.22
CA ILE A 483 -1.99 -12.25 -0.20
C ILE A 483 -3.28 -11.59 -0.70
N GLY A 484 -4.45 -12.17 -0.42
CA GLY A 484 -5.73 -11.59 -0.86
C GLY A 484 -6.01 -10.19 -0.29
N LEU A 485 -5.57 -9.92 0.95
CA LEU A 485 -5.64 -8.58 1.54
C LEU A 485 -4.69 -7.60 0.83
N LEU A 486 -3.46 -8.02 0.55
CA LEU A 486 -2.48 -7.20 -0.16
C LEU A 486 -2.90 -6.91 -1.60
N GLU A 487 -3.46 -7.90 -2.32
CA GLU A 487 -4.00 -7.74 -3.67
C GLU A 487 -5.13 -6.71 -3.70
N ASN A 488 -6.07 -6.79 -2.74
CA ASN A 488 -7.16 -5.83 -2.63
C ASN A 488 -6.65 -4.41 -2.31
N ASN A 489 -5.71 -4.28 -1.38
CA ASN A 489 -5.10 -3.00 -1.03
C ASN A 489 -4.34 -2.40 -2.23
N ASN A 490 -3.57 -3.23 -2.93
CA ASN A 490 -2.85 -2.85 -4.13
C ASN A 490 -3.78 -2.38 -5.25
N ALA A 491 -4.84 -3.12 -5.54
CA ALA A 491 -5.82 -2.75 -6.56
C ALA A 491 -6.49 -1.41 -6.25
N ASN A 492 -6.85 -1.18 -4.97
CA ASN A 492 -7.45 0.07 -4.52
C ASN A 492 -6.47 1.24 -4.62
N VAL A 493 -5.23 1.07 -4.15
CA VAL A 493 -4.19 2.12 -4.23
C VAL A 493 -3.88 2.47 -5.69
N ASN A 494 -3.67 1.47 -6.56
CA ASN A 494 -3.40 1.71 -7.97
C ASN A 494 -4.55 2.45 -8.68
N LYS A 495 -5.79 2.09 -8.37
CA LYS A 495 -6.96 2.79 -8.90
C LYS A 495 -6.96 4.27 -8.49
N LEU A 496 -6.79 4.55 -7.20
CA LEU A 496 -6.78 5.92 -6.67
C LEU A 496 -5.61 6.76 -7.19
N LEU A 497 -4.44 6.14 -7.39
CA LEU A 497 -3.28 6.81 -7.99
C LEU A 497 -3.51 7.21 -9.44
N ASN A 498 -4.10 6.32 -10.24
CA ASN A 498 -4.44 6.61 -11.63
C ASN A 498 -5.50 7.72 -11.70
N GLU A 499 -6.54 7.65 -10.88
CA GLU A 499 -7.55 8.72 -10.77
C GLU A 499 -6.91 10.06 -10.38
N ASN A 500 -6.02 10.08 -9.38
CA ASN A 500 -5.32 11.30 -8.97
C ASN A 500 -4.44 11.88 -10.08
N LYS A 501 -3.77 11.03 -10.85
CA LYS A 501 -2.94 11.45 -11.98
C LYS A 501 -3.79 12.08 -13.09
N GLU A 502 -4.88 11.42 -13.49
CA GLU A 502 -5.78 11.92 -14.52
C GLU A 502 -6.41 13.27 -14.11
N ILE A 503 -6.91 13.36 -12.87
CA ILE A 503 -7.52 14.59 -12.36
C ILE A 503 -6.47 15.71 -12.25
N SER A 504 -5.25 15.41 -11.81
CA SER A 504 -4.17 16.40 -11.70
C SER A 504 -3.75 16.96 -13.08
N GLU A 505 -3.59 16.09 -14.08
CA GLU A 505 -3.27 16.51 -15.45
C GLU A 505 -4.42 17.34 -16.07
N GLN A 506 -5.67 16.94 -15.80
CA GLN A 506 -6.86 17.67 -16.23
C GLN A 506 -6.96 19.06 -15.60
N ILE A 507 -6.79 19.18 -14.27
CA ILE A 507 -6.81 20.46 -13.55
C ILE A 507 -5.77 21.43 -14.15
N LEU A 508 -4.53 20.98 -14.35
CA LEU A 508 -3.46 21.84 -14.87
C LEU A 508 -3.75 22.33 -16.30
N SER A 509 -4.33 21.48 -17.15
CA SER A 509 -4.75 21.86 -18.50
C SER A 509 -5.92 22.83 -18.48
N GLU A 510 -6.93 22.56 -17.65
CA GLU A 510 -8.12 23.39 -17.53
C GLU A 510 -7.82 24.77 -16.92
N ILE A 511 -6.95 24.86 -15.92
CA ILE A 511 -6.50 26.15 -15.36
C ILE A 511 -5.84 27.00 -16.46
N ARG A 512 -4.94 26.40 -17.25
CA ARG A 512 -4.27 27.11 -18.35
C ARG A 512 -5.25 27.60 -19.42
N ASN A 513 -6.30 26.84 -19.69
CA ASN A 513 -7.34 27.25 -20.64
C ASN A 513 -8.24 28.34 -20.05
N ALA A 514 -8.67 28.18 -18.79
CA ALA A 514 -9.49 29.17 -18.09
C ALA A 514 -8.80 30.54 -18.04
N ILE A 515 -7.49 30.57 -17.77
CA ILE A 515 -6.71 31.82 -17.77
C ILE A 515 -6.67 32.48 -19.16
N LYS A 516 -6.59 31.69 -20.25
CA LYS A 516 -6.59 32.21 -21.63
C LYS A 516 -7.96 32.70 -22.09
N GLU A 517 -9.03 32.18 -21.53
CA GLU A 517 -10.41 32.51 -21.93
C GLU A 517 -10.94 33.79 -21.27
N VAL A 518 -10.28 34.28 -20.22
CA VAL A 518 -10.61 35.57 -19.59
C VAL A 518 -10.35 36.69 -20.59
N LYS A 519 -11.42 37.26 -21.16
CA LYS A 519 -11.38 38.32 -22.18
C LYS A 519 -11.02 39.70 -21.61
N TYR A 520 -11.05 39.81 -20.29
CA TYR A 520 -10.95 41.03 -19.53
C TYR A 520 -9.79 41.97 -19.94
N TYR A 521 -8.55 41.47 -20.06
CA TYR A 521 -7.37 42.34 -20.25
C TYR A 521 -7.44 43.21 -21.51
N ASP A 522 -7.97 42.69 -22.62
CA ASP A 522 -7.98 43.45 -23.89
C ASP A 522 -9.26 44.27 -24.10
N TYR A 523 -10.40 43.79 -23.60
CA TYR A 523 -11.70 44.41 -23.85
C TYR A 523 -12.09 45.43 -22.78
N PHE A 524 -11.93 45.09 -21.51
CA PHE A 524 -12.42 45.91 -20.41
C PHE A 524 -11.54 47.16 -20.22
N GLU A 525 -10.22 47.00 -20.29
CA GLU A 525 -9.27 48.12 -20.21
C GLU A 525 -9.50 49.13 -21.34
N LYS A 526 -9.63 48.64 -22.57
CA LYS A 526 -9.89 49.49 -23.74
C LYS A 526 -11.21 50.25 -23.65
N VAL A 527 -12.29 49.59 -23.22
CA VAL A 527 -13.61 50.24 -23.13
C VAL A 527 -13.68 51.21 -21.95
N ILE A 528 -13.03 50.90 -20.82
CA ILE A 528 -12.85 51.84 -19.70
C ILE A 528 -12.05 53.07 -20.15
N GLU A 529 -10.93 52.87 -20.86
CA GLU A 529 -10.11 53.97 -21.38
C GLU A 529 -10.92 54.86 -22.34
N GLU A 530 -11.70 54.27 -23.25
CA GLU A 530 -12.60 55.01 -24.12
C GLU A 530 -13.68 55.80 -23.36
N ILE A 531 -14.29 55.21 -22.32
CA ILE A 531 -15.27 55.90 -21.47
C ILE A 531 -14.61 57.06 -20.71
N ILE A 532 -13.41 56.84 -20.17
CA ILE A 532 -12.64 57.86 -19.46
C ILE A 532 -12.26 58.99 -20.40
N ILE A 533 -11.86 58.72 -21.64
CA ILE A 533 -11.60 59.75 -22.66
C ILE A 533 -12.87 60.53 -22.98
N GLU A 534 -14.03 59.86 -23.12
CA GLU A 534 -15.31 60.52 -23.38
C GLU A 534 -15.74 61.40 -22.18
N LEU A 535 -15.66 60.90 -20.95
CA LEU A 535 -15.95 61.64 -19.71
C LEU A 535 -14.97 62.79 -19.48
N ASN A 536 -13.68 62.59 -19.75
CA ASN A 536 -12.66 63.64 -19.67
C ASN A 536 -12.89 64.69 -20.76
N SER A 537 -13.33 64.30 -21.96
CA SER A 537 -13.66 65.27 -23.00
C SER A 537 -14.83 66.17 -22.58
N ILE A 538 -15.82 65.63 -21.85
CA ILE A 538 -16.90 66.40 -21.24
C ILE A 538 -16.33 67.32 -20.15
N TYR A 539 -15.50 66.79 -19.26
CA TYR A 539 -14.83 67.55 -18.20
C TYR A 539 -14.00 68.74 -18.73
N TYR A 540 -13.13 68.52 -19.72
CA TYR A 540 -12.27 69.56 -20.29
C TYR A 540 -13.02 70.57 -21.15
N LYS A 541 -14.06 70.15 -21.89
CA LYS A 541 -14.91 71.08 -22.66
C LYS A 541 -15.72 72.02 -21.77
N LEU A 542 -16.02 71.60 -20.53
CA LEU A 542 -16.77 72.38 -19.55
C LEU A 542 -15.86 73.17 -18.58
N LYS A 543 -14.53 73.07 -18.72
CA LYS A 543 -13.54 73.76 -17.87
C LYS A 543 -13.32 75.24 -18.24
N THR A 544 -13.85 75.73 -19.36
CA THR A 544 -13.49 77.03 -19.95
C THR A 544 -14.40 78.22 -19.61
N GLY A 545 -15.05 78.24 -18.44
CA GLY A 545 -15.85 79.38 -17.95
C GLY A 545 -15.34 79.89 -16.59
N GLU A 546 -15.36 81.21 -16.37
CA GLU A 546 -14.94 81.85 -15.10
C GLU A 546 -15.73 81.31 -13.89
N GLU A 547 -15.05 81.28 -12.72
CA GLU A 547 -15.56 80.82 -11.43
C GLU A 547 -16.87 81.52 -11.03
N PHE A 548 -17.99 80.83 -11.24
CA PHE A 548 -19.23 81.13 -10.54
C PHE A 548 -19.11 80.69 -9.07
N ASN A 549 -19.80 81.38 -8.17
CA ASN A 549 -19.87 81.05 -6.74
C ASN A 549 -20.71 79.78 -6.52
N TYR A 550 -20.18 78.64 -6.97
CA TYR A 550 -20.79 77.32 -6.94
C TYR A 550 -20.28 76.54 -5.71
N ASN A 551 -21.18 76.20 -4.79
CA ASN A 551 -20.81 75.39 -3.63
C ASN A 551 -20.81 73.90 -3.99
N LYS A 552 -19.69 73.43 -4.56
CA LYS A 552 -19.45 72.04 -4.97
C LYS A 552 -19.87 70.99 -3.92
N ALA A 553 -19.69 71.31 -2.64
CA ALA A 553 -20.07 70.44 -1.54
C ALA A 553 -21.58 70.26 -1.37
N ASP A 554 -22.41 71.26 -1.69
CA ASP A 554 -23.86 71.16 -1.53
C ASP A 554 -24.53 70.45 -2.72
N SER A 555 -24.00 70.62 -3.94
CA SER A 555 -24.54 69.96 -5.14
C SER A 555 -24.21 68.47 -5.26
N LEU A 556 -23.14 68.01 -4.61
CA LEU A 556 -22.69 66.61 -4.66
C LEU A 556 -23.15 65.77 -3.43
N LYS A 557 -23.76 66.38 -2.40
CA LYS A 557 -24.28 65.68 -1.20
C LYS A 557 -25.38 64.67 -1.50
N ASP A 558 -26.22 64.93 -2.51
CA ASP A 558 -27.30 64.01 -2.87
C ASP A 558 -26.81 62.77 -3.62
N ILE A 559 -25.60 62.85 -4.20
CA ILE A 559 -24.92 61.72 -4.83
C ILE A 559 -24.29 60.80 -3.79
N GLU A 560 -23.76 61.34 -2.70
CA GLU A 560 -23.18 60.56 -1.61
C GLU A 560 -24.17 59.55 -1.01
N LYS A 561 -25.46 59.94 -0.92
CA LYS A 561 -26.56 59.09 -0.44
C LYS A 561 -26.87 57.90 -1.34
N LEU A 562 -26.38 57.90 -2.58
CA LEU A 562 -26.57 56.81 -3.53
C LEU A 562 -25.51 55.71 -3.40
N TYR A 563 -24.41 55.97 -2.69
CA TYR A 563 -23.31 55.01 -2.55
C TYR A 563 -23.57 53.99 -1.45
N THR A 564 -23.26 52.74 -1.76
CA THR A 564 -23.32 51.63 -0.80
C THR A 564 -21.94 51.16 -0.36
N THR A 565 -20.87 51.56 -1.06
CA THR A 565 -19.50 51.10 -0.78
C THR A 565 -18.63 52.18 -0.11
N HIS A 566 -17.67 51.75 0.70
CA HIS A 566 -16.74 52.62 1.42
C HIS A 566 -15.80 53.35 0.45
N SER A 567 -15.31 52.65 -0.56
CA SER A 567 -14.42 53.21 -1.58
C SER A 567 -15.09 54.30 -2.43
N GLU A 568 -16.38 54.17 -2.78
CA GLU A 568 -17.13 55.23 -3.46
C GLU A 568 -17.21 56.50 -2.61
N ARG A 569 -17.52 56.35 -1.31
CA ARG A 569 -17.56 57.46 -0.35
C ARG A 569 -16.17 58.08 -0.15
N ALA A 570 -15.13 57.27 -0.11
CA ALA A 570 -13.75 57.74 0.02
C ALA A 570 -13.32 58.57 -1.20
N ILE A 571 -13.63 58.11 -2.41
CA ILE A 571 -13.35 58.83 -3.66
C ILE A 571 -14.16 60.13 -3.73
N HIS A 572 -15.45 60.09 -3.38
CA HIS A 572 -16.33 61.26 -3.35
C HIS A 572 -15.81 62.32 -2.37
N HIS A 573 -15.53 61.95 -1.13
CA HIS A 573 -14.95 62.87 -0.15
C HIS A 573 -13.60 63.43 -0.62
N HIS A 574 -12.74 62.61 -1.21
CA HIS A 574 -11.44 63.07 -1.70
C HIS A 574 -11.60 64.09 -2.86
N MET A 575 -12.56 63.90 -3.76
CA MET A 575 -12.83 64.81 -4.88
C MET A 575 -13.58 66.08 -4.48
N VAL A 576 -14.39 66.04 -3.42
CA VAL A 576 -15.11 67.21 -2.88
C VAL A 576 -14.19 68.11 -2.03
N SER A 577 -13.15 67.56 -1.40
CA SER A 577 -12.31 68.26 -0.42
C SER A 577 -11.14 69.07 -0.97
N ARG A 578 -10.86 69.09 -2.29
CA ARG A 578 -9.70 69.78 -2.86
C ARG A 578 -10.03 70.75 -4.01
N ASP A 579 -9.39 71.92 -3.95
CA ASP A 579 -9.47 73.02 -4.93
C ASP A 579 -8.81 72.69 -6.28
N GLU A 580 -9.33 73.31 -7.34
CA GLU A 580 -9.28 72.90 -8.77
C GLU A 580 -7.91 72.99 -9.49
N GLU A 581 -6.80 73.23 -8.79
CA GLU A 581 -5.48 73.46 -9.40
C GLU A 581 -4.73 72.15 -9.69
N ASN A 582 -4.89 71.64 -10.92
CA ASN A 582 -4.20 70.47 -11.53
C ASN A 582 -4.69 69.07 -11.10
N MET A 583 -5.94 68.75 -11.48
CA MET A 583 -6.49 67.40 -11.39
C MET A 583 -5.92 66.51 -12.52
N ASP A 584 -4.98 65.62 -12.17
CA ASP A 584 -4.62 64.44 -12.97
C ASP A 584 -5.25 63.22 -12.31
N ILE A 585 -6.44 62.85 -12.79
CA ILE A 585 -7.31 61.80 -12.20
C ILE A 585 -6.55 60.48 -12.03
N PHE A 586 -5.57 60.20 -12.91
CA PHE A 586 -4.75 58.99 -12.84
C PHE A 586 -3.80 58.96 -11.63
N LYS A 587 -3.19 60.10 -11.26
CA LYS A 587 -2.27 60.18 -10.11
C LYS A 587 -2.98 60.27 -8.76
N GLU A 588 -4.27 60.61 -8.76
CA GLU A 588 -5.06 60.79 -7.54
C GLU A 588 -5.67 59.47 -7.07
N VAL A 589 -6.11 58.60 -7.99
CA VAL A 589 -6.67 57.29 -7.65
C VAL A 589 -5.60 56.32 -7.10
N GLU A 590 -4.35 56.41 -7.55
CA GLU A 590 -3.22 55.62 -7.01
C GLU A 590 -2.96 55.85 -5.50
N LYS A 591 -3.38 56.99 -4.92
CA LYS A 591 -3.10 57.33 -3.51
C LYS A 591 -4.13 56.78 -2.52
N ILE A 592 -5.31 56.37 -2.99
CA ILE A 592 -6.41 55.84 -2.17
C ILE A 592 -6.20 54.34 -1.85
N ASP A 593 -5.24 53.72 -2.53
CA ASP A 593 -5.17 52.28 -2.81
C ASP A 593 -4.55 51.39 -1.72
N THR A 594 -4.49 51.84 -0.46
CA THR A 594 -3.72 51.11 0.59
C THR A 594 -4.50 50.32 1.63
N ASN A 595 -5.84 50.39 1.73
CA ASN A 595 -6.62 49.53 2.65
C ASN A 595 -8.14 49.43 2.36
N THR A 596 -8.67 50.07 1.31
CA THR A 596 -10.12 50.26 1.11
C THR A 596 -10.89 49.03 0.59
N SER A 597 -10.21 48.08 -0.05
CA SER A 597 -10.86 46.90 -0.66
C SER A 597 -11.34 45.85 0.35
N GLU A 598 -10.70 45.75 1.53
CA GLU A 598 -11.15 44.85 2.61
C GLU A 598 -12.37 45.41 3.34
N ASP A 599 -12.44 46.72 3.55
CA ASP A 599 -13.59 47.38 4.19
C ASP A 599 -14.87 47.36 3.33
N ASP A 600 -14.74 47.44 2.00
CA ASP A 600 -15.86 47.29 1.05
C ASP A 600 -16.54 45.91 1.17
N SER A 601 -15.78 44.87 1.53
CA SER A 601 -16.30 43.51 1.74
C SER A 601 -17.05 43.34 3.06
N LEU A 602 -16.73 44.16 4.07
CA LEU A 602 -17.32 44.14 5.42
C LEU A 602 -18.64 44.92 5.50
N GLU A 603 -18.79 46.02 4.75
CA GLU A 603 -20.02 46.85 4.74
C GLU A 603 -21.24 46.17 4.06
N LEU A 604 -21.03 45.05 3.35
CA LEU A 604 -22.09 44.24 2.75
C LEU A 604 -22.79 43.29 3.76
N PHE A 605 -22.36 43.27 5.02
CA PHE A 605 -22.90 42.40 6.09
C PHE A 605 -23.72 43.16 7.15
#